data_AF-A0A166RW29-F1
#
_entry.id   AF-A0A166RW29-F1
#
_cell.length_a   1.000
_cell.length_b   1.000
_cell.length_c   1.000
_cell.angle_alpha   90.00
_cell.angle_beta   90.00
_cell.angle_gamma   90.00
#
_symmetry.space_group_name_H-M   'P 1'
#
loop_
_entity.id
_entity.type
_entity.pdbx_description
1 polymer ?
#
loop_
_entity_poly.entity_id
_entity_poly.type
_entity_poly.pdbx_seq_one_letter_code
_entity_poly.pdbx_strand_id
1 'polypeptide(L)'
;MSSEVKRQKLIVGIDYGTTYSGISFASSSATDFKDIVSWTKYPDSCQHTAEHNEKAPSTVAFADENVELLRDVWGYQVKPRLQSCAWTKLLLDDSLRSDYDDPNIYHSTGAGLMRLPPGRTAEDVAAAYFKGLYTMFEEATTNVFSCVGANELAVEFWLTVPASWSERAKLLTKRAAHRAGFGARAGDRTMLISEPEAAAHYALKTGIHRLKSFVQVRSHL
;
A
#
# COMPACT_ATOMS: atom_id res chain seq x y z
N MET A 1 35.62 -14.39 -13.69
CA MET A 1 34.68 -13.52 -12.97
C MET A 1 33.29 -13.86 -13.48
N SER A 2 32.51 -14.60 -12.70
CA SER A 2 31.12 -14.90 -13.06
C SER A 2 30.33 -13.59 -13.04
N SER A 3 29.83 -13.15 -14.19
CA SER A 3 28.87 -12.06 -14.25
C SER A 3 27.60 -12.54 -13.53
N GLU A 4 27.30 -11.95 -12.39
CA GLU A 4 26.05 -12.17 -11.69
C GLU A 4 24.91 -11.78 -12.64
N VAL A 5 24.23 -12.77 -13.22
CA VAL A 5 23.05 -12.54 -14.04
C VAL A 5 22.02 -11.92 -13.10
N LYS A 6 21.79 -10.60 -13.24
CA LYS A 6 20.76 -9.90 -12.47
C LYS A 6 19.41 -10.55 -12.76
N ARG A 7 18.98 -11.44 -11.86
CA ARG A 7 17.68 -12.08 -11.94
C ARG A 7 16.63 -10.97 -11.90
N GLN A 8 15.73 -10.96 -12.89
CA GLN A 8 14.64 -9.99 -12.94
C GLN A 8 13.76 -10.16 -11.70
N LYS A 9 13.25 -9.04 -11.18
CA LYS A 9 12.36 -8.99 -10.02
C LYS A 9 11.18 -8.09 -10.32
N LEU A 10 10.07 -8.33 -9.66
CA LEU A 10 8.95 -7.40 -9.60
C LEU A 10 9.12 -6.51 -8.37
N ILE A 11 9.11 -5.20 -8.56
CA ILE A 11 9.14 -4.23 -7.48
C ILE A 11 7.73 -3.73 -7.25
N VAL A 12 7.26 -3.78 -6.01
CA VAL A 12 5.90 -3.39 -5.63
C VAL A 12 5.97 -2.29 -4.58
N GLY A 13 5.49 -1.10 -4.91
CA GLY A 13 5.35 0.02 -3.98
C GLY A 13 3.98 0.02 -3.32
N ILE A 14 3.92 0.17 -2.00
CA ILE A 14 2.68 0.22 -1.24
C ILE A 14 2.69 1.48 -0.39
N ASP A 15 1.71 2.35 -0.63
CA ASP A 15 1.44 3.52 0.20
C ASP A 15 0.22 3.22 1.06
N TYR A 16 0.43 2.82 2.33
CA TYR A 16 -0.66 2.68 3.29
C TYR A 16 -0.93 4.03 3.91
N GLY A 17 -1.86 4.82 3.37
CA GLY A 17 -2.18 6.14 3.89
C GLY A 17 -3.16 6.11 5.06
N THR A 18 -3.31 7.24 5.76
CA THR A 18 -4.33 7.36 6.82
C THR A 18 -5.75 7.28 6.24
N THR A 19 -5.97 7.94 5.10
CA THR A 19 -7.28 8.02 4.44
C THR A 19 -7.36 7.14 3.19
N TYR A 20 -6.33 7.19 2.34
CA TYR A 20 -6.29 6.48 1.06
C TYR A 20 -4.96 5.78 0.88
N SER A 21 -5.00 4.56 0.37
CA SER A 21 -3.83 3.73 0.13
C SER A 21 -3.70 3.36 -1.35
N GLY A 22 -2.47 3.22 -1.82
CA GLY A 22 -2.15 2.89 -3.21
C GLY A 22 -1.17 1.74 -3.33
N ILE A 23 -1.20 1.06 -4.48
CA ILE A 23 -0.20 0.04 -4.84
C ILE A 23 0.27 0.28 -6.28
N SER A 24 1.57 0.15 -6.51
CA SER A 24 2.21 0.34 -7.82
C SER A 24 3.26 -0.74 -8.09
N PHE A 25 3.57 -0.96 -9.37
CA PHE A 25 4.43 -2.04 -9.82
C PHE A 25 5.42 -1.54 -10.86
N ALA A 26 6.63 -2.11 -10.84
CA ALA A 26 7.62 -1.93 -11.89
C ALA A 26 8.52 -3.17 -11.98
N SER A 27 9.02 -3.47 -13.18
CA SER A 27 10.12 -4.44 -13.33
C SER A 27 11.40 -3.87 -12.73
N SER A 28 12.26 -4.72 -12.19
CA SER A 28 13.62 -4.32 -11.77
C SER A 28 14.49 -3.80 -12.92
N SER A 29 14.08 -4.06 -14.17
CA SER A 29 14.71 -3.51 -15.38
C SER A 29 14.08 -2.19 -15.86
N ALA A 30 13.06 -1.67 -15.17
CA ALA A 30 12.46 -0.38 -15.48
C ALA A 30 13.50 0.73 -15.43
N THR A 31 13.52 1.57 -16.46
CA THR A 31 14.51 2.65 -16.58
C THR A 31 13.89 4.04 -16.52
N ASP A 32 12.59 4.14 -16.81
CA ASP A 32 11.82 5.39 -16.79
C ASP A 32 10.74 5.32 -15.71
N PHE A 33 10.33 6.47 -15.16
CA PHE A 33 9.20 6.55 -14.25
C PHE A 33 7.88 6.17 -14.93
N LYS A 34 7.79 6.29 -16.25
CA LYS A 34 6.64 5.86 -17.05
C LYS A 34 6.42 4.34 -17.06
N ASP A 35 7.46 3.57 -16.71
CA ASP A 35 7.38 2.12 -16.58
C ASP A 35 6.69 1.70 -15.26
N ILE A 36 6.42 2.66 -14.36
CA ILE A 36 5.71 2.44 -13.11
C ILE A 36 4.22 2.43 -13.39
N VAL A 37 3.57 1.32 -13.07
CA VAL A 37 2.13 1.14 -13.24
C VAL A 37 1.45 1.22 -11.89
N SER A 38 0.57 2.20 -11.70
CA SER A 38 -0.31 2.27 -10.53
C SER A 38 -1.51 1.36 -10.71
N TRP A 39 -1.93 0.70 -9.63
CA TRP A 39 -3.20 -0.03 -9.63
C TRP A 39 -4.37 0.94 -9.57
N THR A 40 -5.34 0.76 -10.46
CA THR A 40 -6.54 1.61 -10.52
C THR A 40 -7.85 0.83 -10.41
N LYS A 41 -7.82 -0.49 -10.59
CA LYS A 41 -9.01 -1.36 -10.63
C LYS A 41 -9.27 -2.02 -9.27
N TYR A 42 -9.58 -1.20 -8.27
CA TYR A 42 -9.90 -1.74 -6.93
C TYR A 42 -11.28 -2.43 -6.91
N PRO A 43 -11.46 -3.51 -6.13
CA PRO A 43 -12.75 -4.18 -5.98
C PRO A 43 -13.85 -3.21 -5.55
N ASP A 44 -15.03 -3.31 -6.16
CA ASP A 44 -16.20 -2.45 -5.93
C ASP A 44 -15.98 -0.94 -6.13
N SER A 45 -14.90 -0.54 -6.79
CA SER A 45 -14.73 0.85 -7.25
C SER A 45 -15.67 1.17 -8.43
N CYS A 46 -16.16 2.41 -8.49
CA CYS A 46 -17.09 2.83 -9.54
C CYS A 46 -16.44 2.75 -10.94
N GLN A 47 -17.02 1.94 -11.84
CA GLN A 47 -16.47 1.68 -13.17
C GLN A 47 -16.45 2.93 -14.08
N HIS A 48 -17.37 3.87 -13.90
CA HIS A 48 -17.42 5.13 -14.67
C HIS A 48 -16.27 6.12 -14.35
N THR A 49 -15.49 5.87 -13.30
CA THR A 49 -14.31 6.67 -12.91
C THR A 49 -13.07 5.79 -12.65
N ALA A 50 -13.11 4.51 -13.01
CA ALA A 50 -12.07 3.53 -12.68
C ALA A 50 -10.69 3.83 -13.29
N GLU A 51 -10.61 4.73 -14.27
CA GLU A 51 -9.34 5.23 -14.81
C GLU A 51 -8.67 6.30 -13.92
N HIS A 52 -9.33 6.74 -12.83
CA HIS A 52 -8.83 7.78 -11.93
C HIS A 52 -8.70 7.38 -10.46
N ASN A 53 -9.13 6.18 -10.07
CA ASN A 53 -9.02 5.72 -8.68
C ASN A 53 -7.64 5.09 -8.43
N GLU A 54 -6.59 5.91 -8.41
CA GLU A 54 -5.22 5.45 -8.11
C GLU A 54 -5.04 4.94 -6.68
N LYS A 55 -6.04 5.16 -5.82
CA LYS A 55 -6.03 4.76 -4.42
C LYS A 55 -7.40 4.22 -3.98
N ALA A 56 -7.38 3.35 -2.96
CA ALA A 56 -8.58 2.90 -2.25
C ALA A 56 -8.67 3.54 -0.86
N PRO A 57 -9.88 3.75 -0.32
CA PRO A 57 -10.05 4.13 1.09
C PRO A 57 -9.30 3.17 2.02
N SER A 58 -8.71 3.69 3.09
CA SER A 58 -7.94 2.91 4.08
C SER A 58 -8.86 2.44 5.19
N THR A 59 -9.87 1.67 4.80
CA THR A 59 -10.98 1.25 5.66
C THR A 59 -11.16 -0.26 5.63
N VAL A 60 -11.59 -0.83 6.76
CA VAL A 60 -11.92 -2.25 6.91
C VAL A 60 -13.23 -2.39 7.67
N ALA A 61 -14.10 -3.30 7.24
CA ALA A 61 -15.24 -3.76 8.03
C ALA A 61 -15.12 -5.28 8.22
N PHE A 62 -15.19 -5.72 9.47
CA PHE A 62 -15.10 -7.13 9.83
C PHE A 62 -16.46 -7.79 9.80
N ALA A 63 -16.51 -9.05 9.37
CA ALA A 63 -17.77 -9.79 9.29
C ALA A 63 -18.37 -10.12 10.66
N ASP A 64 -17.54 -10.32 11.68
CA ASP A 64 -18.00 -10.60 13.04
C ASP A 64 -18.67 -9.40 13.73
N GLU A 65 -18.48 -8.19 13.21
CA GLU A 65 -19.17 -6.97 13.66
C GLU A 65 -20.34 -6.56 12.77
N ASN A 66 -20.51 -7.22 11.62
CA ASN A 66 -21.49 -6.84 10.61
C ASN A 66 -22.21 -8.09 10.10
N VAL A 67 -23.40 -8.38 10.65
CA VAL A 67 -24.20 -9.59 10.36
C VAL A 67 -24.54 -9.80 8.88
N GLU A 68 -24.48 -8.75 8.07
CA GLU A 68 -24.75 -8.80 6.63
C GLU A 68 -23.54 -9.23 5.79
N LEU A 69 -22.36 -9.31 6.37
CA LEU A 69 -21.13 -9.70 5.68
C LEU A 69 -20.82 -11.18 5.86
N LEU A 70 -20.46 -11.85 4.76
CA LEU A 70 -19.96 -13.23 4.78
C LEU A 70 -18.45 -13.32 5.03
N ARG A 71 -17.73 -12.21 4.84
CA ARG A 71 -16.28 -12.08 4.98
C ARG A 71 -15.92 -10.64 5.24
N ASP A 72 -14.73 -10.42 5.78
CA ASP A 72 -14.18 -9.08 5.95
C ASP A 72 -14.08 -8.38 4.59
N VAL A 73 -14.36 -7.08 4.58
CA VAL A 73 -14.32 -6.23 3.39
C VAL A 73 -13.45 -5.01 3.64
N TRP A 74 -12.83 -4.48 2.58
CA TRP A 74 -11.86 -3.39 2.66
C TRP A 74 -12.06 -2.36 1.54
N GLY A 75 -11.54 -1.15 1.74
CA GLY A 75 -11.58 -0.09 0.73
C GLY A 75 -12.99 0.21 0.22
N TYR A 76 -13.19 0.20 -1.10
CA TYR A 76 -14.48 0.51 -1.74
C TYR A 76 -15.58 -0.55 -1.50
N GLN A 77 -15.21 -1.72 -0.99
CA GLN A 77 -16.17 -2.75 -0.59
C GLN A 77 -16.90 -2.36 0.71
N VAL A 78 -16.29 -1.51 1.54
CA VAL A 78 -16.91 -0.99 2.78
C VAL A 78 -18.02 0.00 2.42
N LYS A 79 -19.29 -0.36 2.67
CA LYS A 79 -20.45 0.50 2.43
C LYS A 79 -20.76 1.38 3.65
N PRO A 80 -21.36 2.58 3.48
CA PRO A 80 -21.58 3.54 4.57
C PRO A 80 -22.37 3.02 5.79
N ARG A 81 -23.18 1.96 5.61
CA ARG A 81 -23.98 1.36 6.70
C ARG A 81 -23.20 0.37 7.57
N LEU A 82 -21.98 -0.01 7.16
CA LEU A 82 -21.17 -0.99 7.87
C LEU A 82 -20.42 -0.33 9.03
N GLN A 83 -20.36 -1.03 10.15
CA GLN A 83 -19.42 -0.74 11.22
C GLN A 83 -18.02 -1.02 10.72
N SER A 84 -17.20 0.04 10.62
CA SER A 84 -15.89 -0.02 10.00
C SER A 84 -14.82 0.66 10.85
N CYS A 85 -13.58 0.39 10.50
CA CYS A 85 -12.38 0.98 11.09
C CYS A 85 -11.71 1.85 10.02
N ALA A 86 -11.49 3.12 10.33
CA ALA A 86 -10.80 4.09 9.48
C ALA A 86 -9.70 4.80 10.28
N TRP A 87 -8.72 5.38 9.58
CA TRP A 87 -7.59 6.10 10.19
C TRP A 87 -6.75 5.26 11.17
N THR A 88 -6.84 3.93 11.07
CA THR A 88 -6.11 2.97 11.92
C THR A 88 -4.60 3.17 11.86
N LYS A 89 -4.08 3.75 10.76
CA LYS A 89 -2.67 4.12 10.63
C LYS A 89 -2.17 4.98 11.80
N LEU A 90 -2.99 5.90 12.32
CA LEU A 90 -2.62 6.76 13.45
C LEU A 90 -2.50 6.00 14.77
N LEU A 91 -3.13 4.83 14.87
CA LEU A 91 -3.09 3.96 16.05
C LEU A 91 -1.89 2.99 16.05
N LEU A 92 -1.08 2.99 14.99
CA LEU A 92 0.14 2.16 14.93
C LEU A 92 1.30 2.78 15.70
N ASP A 93 1.23 4.07 16.02
CA ASP A 93 2.25 4.78 16.78
C ASP A 93 1.65 5.59 17.92
N ASP A 94 1.74 5.03 19.13
CA ASP A 94 1.18 5.66 20.34
C ASP A 94 1.85 7.00 20.66
N SER A 95 3.08 7.25 20.18
CA SER A 95 3.78 8.53 20.40
C SER A 95 3.23 9.70 19.58
N LEU A 96 2.31 9.44 18.63
CA LEU A 96 1.66 10.51 17.88
C LEU A 96 0.53 11.19 18.66
N ARG A 97 0.08 10.59 19.76
CA ARG A 97 -0.95 11.18 20.61
C ARG A 97 -0.37 12.35 21.37
N SER A 98 -0.99 13.52 21.23
CA SER A 98 -0.56 14.75 21.86
C SER A 98 -1.61 15.24 22.85
N ASP A 99 -1.17 15.87 23.94
CA ASP A 99 -2.07 16.56 24.88
C ASP A 99 -2.81 17.76 24.24
N TYR A 100 -2.36 18.17 23.04
CA TYR A 100 -2.98 19.23 22.23
C TYR A 100 -3.97 18.72 21.18
N ASP A 101 -4.15 17.40 21.06
CA ASP A 101 -5.13 16.85 20.11
C ASP A 101 -6.55 17.23 20.54
N ASP A 102 -7.42 17.53 19.55
CA ASP A 102 -8.83 17.75 19.84
C ASP A 102 -9.45 16.44 20.38
N PRO A 103 -9.95 16.41 21.64
CA PRO A 103 -10.52 15.21 22.22
C PRO A 103 -11.70 14.66 21.39
N ASN A 104 -12.40 15.50 20.64
CA ASN A 104 -13.50 15.08 19.77
C ASN A 104 -13.05 14.23 18.58
N ILE A 105 -11.77 14.29 18.17
CA ILE A 105 -11.22 13.46 17.11
C ILE A 105 -11.21 11.97 17.51
N TYR A 106 -11.06 11.68 18.81
CA TYR A 106 -11.12 10.32 19.36
C TYR A 106 -12.54 9.90 19.79
N HIS A 107 -13.46 10.86 19.93
CA HIS A 107 -14.84 10.64 20.36
C HIS A 107 -15.88 10.75 19.24
N SER A 108 -15.48 10.99 17.99
CA SER A 108 -16.35 11.02 16.82
C SER A 108 -16.79 9.60 16.43
N THR A 109 -17.66 9.05 17.28
CA THR A 109 -18.23 7.69 17.24
C THR A 109 -19.03 7.37 15.98
N GLY A 110 -19.46 8.37 15.21
CA GLY A 110 -20.34 8.18 14.05
C GLY A 110 -19.67 7.70 12.77
N ALA A 111 -18.33 7.77 12.65
CA ALA A 111 -17.64 7.52 11.36
C ALA A 111 -16.63 6.36 11.40
N GLY A 112 -16.53 5.62 12.51
CA GLY A 112 -15.55 4.51 12.65
C GLY A 112 -14.09 4.96 12.69
N LEU A 113 -13.84 6.27 12.89
CA LEU A 113 -12.52 6.87 12.95
C LEU A 113 -11.77 6.37 14.17
N MET A 114 -10.53 5.90 13.97
CA MET A 114 -9.63 5.44 15.02
C MET A 114 -10.29 4.47 16.02
N ARG A 115 -11.25 3.69 15.51
CA ARG A 115 -11.94 2.63 16.24
C ARG A 115 -11.17 1.32 16.07
N LEU A 116 -11.05 0.56 17.16
CA LEU A 116 -10.63 -0.84 17.12
C LEU A 116 -11.79 -1.75 17.53
N PRO A 117 -12.02 -2.86 16.81
CA PRO A 117 -12.97 -3.88 17.23
C PRO A 117 -12.56 -4.50 18.58
N PRO A 118 -13.51 -5.04 19.36
CA PRO A 118 -13.18 -5.78 20.57
C PRO A 118 -12.16 -6.90 20.29
N GLY A 119 -11.10 -6.94 21.10
CA GLY A 119 -10.04 -7.95 20.98
C GLY A 119 -9.08 -7.78 19.80
N ARG A 120 -9.17 -6.70 19.02
CA ARG A 120 -8.25 -6.42 17.90
C ARG A 120 -7.37 -5.21 18.19
N THR A 121 -6.12 -5.29 17.74
CA THR A 121 -5.14 -4.22 17.77
C THR A 121 -5.11 -3.44 16.46
N ALA A 122 -4.45 -2.28 16.43
CA ALA A 122 -4.20 -1.54 15.19
C ALA A 122 -3.42 -2.37 14.16
N GLU A 123 -2.51 -3.24 14.61
CA GLU A 123 -1.79 -4.19 13.76
C GLU A 123 -2.76 -5.16 13.08
N ASP A 124 -3.78 -5.65 13.79
CA ASP A 124 -4.75 -6.60 13.23
C ASP A 124 -5.62 -5.95 12.14
N VAL A 125 -6.04 -4.70 12.37
CA VAL A 125 -6.82 -3.94 11.39
C VAL A 125 -5.96 -3.59 10.16
N ALA A 126 -4.70 -3.19 10.36
CA ALA A 126 -3.76 -2.97 9.27
C ALA A 126 -3.50 -4.26 8.48
N ALA A 127 -3.34 -5.41 9.16
CA ALA A 127 -3.14 -6.71 8.54
C ALA A 127 -4.35 -7.13 7.71
N ALA A 128 -5.58 -6.88 8.18
CA ALA A 128 -6.80 -7.13 7.43
C ALA A 128 -6.88 -6.29 6.15
N TYR A 129 -6.53 -4.99 6.24
CA TYR A 129 -6.45 -4.12 5.07
C TYR A 129 -5.41 -4.63 4.05
N PHE A 130 -4.21 -4.94 4.54
CA PHE A 130 -3.13 -5.51 3.74
C PHE A 130 -3.50 -6.85 3.12
N LYS A 131 -4.32 -7.67 3.78
CA LYS A 131 -4.78 -8.94 3.22
C LYS A 131 -5.67 -8.72 2.00
N GLY A 132 -6.51 -7.68 2.02
CA GLY A 132 -7.28 -7.24 0.86
C GLY A 132 -6.38 -6.86 -0.32
N LEU A 133 -5.40 -5.99 -0.07
CA LEU A 133 -4.42 -5.58 -1.09
C LEU A 133 -3.61 -6.76 -1.64
N TYR A 134 -3.14 -7.66 -0.77
CA TYR A 134 -2.35 -8.82 -1.18
C TYR A 134 -3.17 -9.80 -2.01
N THR A 135 -4.41 -10.09 -1.61
CA THR A 135 -5.31 -10.97 -2.40
C THR A 135 -5.52 -10.41 -3.80
N MET A 136 -5.80 -9.10 -3.91
CA MET A 136 -5.94 -8.43 -5.20
C MET A 136 -4.65 -8.52 -6.05
N PHE A 137 -3.49 -8.30 -5.43
CA PHE A 137 -2.20 -8.45 -6.09
C PHE A 137 -1.94 -9.88 -6.58
N GLU A 138 -2.23 -10.88 -5.75
CA GLU A 138 -2.04 -12.29 -6.05
C GLU A 138 -2.94 -12.73 -7.21
N GLU A 139 -4.22 -12.36 -7.20
CA GLU A 139 -5.16 -12.61 -8.30
C GLU A 139 -4.67 -11.99 -9.61
N ALA A 140 -4.17 -10.75 -9.56
CA ALA A 140 -3.66 -10.04 -10.73
C ALA A 140 -2.40 -10.66 -11.35
N THR A 141 -1.56 -11.24 -10.50
CA THR A 141 -0.24 -11.74 -10.89
C THR A 141 -0.19 -13.25 -11.10
N THR A 142 -1.25 -13.98 -10.73
CA THR A 142 -1.35 -15.43 -10.90
C THR A 142 -1.02 -15.89 -12.32
N ASN A 143 -1.57 -15.23 -13.34
CA ASN A 143 -1.30 -15.58 -14.74
C ASN A 143 0.15 -15.31 -15.14
N VAL A 144 0.72 -14.18 -14.69
CA VAL A 144 2.11 -13.80 -14.97
C VAL A 144 3.08 -14.79 -14.34
N PHE A 145 2.86 -15.13 -13.07
CA PHE A 145 3.67 -16.12 -12.36
C PHE A 145 3.50 -17.54 -12.91
N SER A 146 2.33 -17.89 -13.45
CA SER A 146 2.13 -19.18 -14.11
C SER A 146 2.95 -19.31 -15.40
N CYS A 147 3.08 -18.22 -16.17
CA CYS A 147 3.85 -18.21 -17.42
C CYS A 147 5.38 -18.20 -17.21
N VAL A 148 5.86 -17.48 -16.20
CA VAL A 148 7.31 -17.31 -15.92
C VAL A 148 7.83 -18.38 -14.94
N GLY A 149 6.94 -19.12 -14.29
CA GLY A 149 7.26 -19.99 -13.16
C GLY A 149 7.29 -19.18 -11.86
N ALA A 150 6.38 -19.48 -10.93
CA ALA A 150 6.19 -18.70 -9.71
C ALA A 150 7.46 -18.65 -8.82
N ASN A 151 8.39 -19.59 -8.96
CA ASN A 151 9.65 -19.56 -8.21
C ASN A 151 10.79 -18.79 -8.90
N GLU A 152 10.56 -18.25 -10.10
CA GLU A 152 11.62 -17.60 -10.88
C GLU A 152 11.63 -16.07 -10.78
N LEU A 153 10.47 -15.46 -10.57
CA LEU A 153 10.31 -14.02 -10.43
C LEU A 153 10.09 -13.63 -8.95
N ALA A 154 11.17 -13.23 -8.28
CA ALA A 154 11.13 -12.72 -6.91
C ALA A 154 10.44 -11.35 -6.85
N VAL A 155 9.72 -11.09 -5.76
CA VAL A 155 9.01 -9.83 -5.52
C VAL A 155 9.63 -9.06 -4.37
N GLU A 156 9.94 -7.79 -4.58
CA GLU A 156 10.37 -6.87 -3.52
C GLU A 156 9.26 -5.87 -3.22
N PHE A 157 8.63 -6.02 -2.06
CA PHE A 157 7.60 -5.13 -1.55
C PHE A 157 8.24 -3.99 -0.75
N TRP A 158 7.92 -2.76 -1.11
CA TRP A 158 8.38 -1.53 -0.46
C TRP A 158 7.18 -0.78 0.10
N LEU A 159 7.07 -0.75 1.43
CA LEU A 159 6.02 0.00 2.12
C LEU A 159 6.54 1.36 2.54
N THR A 160 5.78 2.41 2.25
CA THR A 160 6.06 3.74 2.77
C THR A 160 5.58 3.86 4.22
N VAL A 161 6.37 4.54 5.05
CA VAL A 161 6.02 4.87 6.43
C VAL A 161 6.36 6.33 6.74
N PRO A 162 5.64 7.02 7.65
CA PRO A 162 6.01 8.35 8.09
C PRO A 162 7.44 8.40 8.64
N ALA A 163 8.17 9.48 8.34
CA ALA A 163 9.55 9.64 8.80
C ALA A 163 9.66 9.80 10.33
N SER A 164 8.64 10.38 10.95
CA SER A 164 8.55 10.61 12.39
C SER A 164 8.16 9.37 13.20
N TRP A 165 7.78 8.27 12.54
CA TRP A 165 7.31 7.08 13.24
C TRP A 165 8.39 6.41 14.09
N SER A 166 7.96 5.95 15.27
CA SER A 166 8.78 5.12 16.14
C SER A 166 9.19 3.81 15.48
N GLU A 167 10.30 3.22 15.94
CA GLU A 167 10.74 1.89 15.46
C GLU A 167 9.68 0.81 15.74
N ARG A 168 8.91 0.98 16.81
CA ARG A 168 7.76 0.11 17.12
C ARG A 168 6.69 0.20 16.02
N ALA A 169 6.29 1.40 15.62
CA ALA A 169 5.29 1.59 14.57
C ALA A 169 5.74 1.00 13.23
N LYS A 170 6.99 1.26 12.82
CA LYS A 170 7.61 0.65 11.63
C LYS A 170 7.55 -0.88 11.68
N LEU A 171 7.90 -1.47 12.82
CA LEU A 171 7.87 -2.93 13.02
C LEU A 171 6.43 -3.48 12.95
N LEU A 172 5.46 -2.82 13.58
CA LEU A 172 4.05 -3.23 13.54
C LEU A 172 3.52 -3.23 12.10
N THR A 173 3.81 -2.19 11.32
CA THR A 173 3.43 -2.13 9.90
C THR A 173 4.06 -3.26 9.09
N LYS A 174 5.36 -3.50 9.27
CA LYS A 174 6.04 -4.60 8.58
C LYS A 174 5.48 -5.97 8.97
N ARG A 175 5.15 -6.18 10.25
CA ARG A 175 4.52 -7.41 10.74
C ARG A 175 3.12 -7.59 10.17
N ALA A 176 2.31 -6.54 10.14
CA ALA A 176 0.98 -6.56 9.54
C ALA A 176 1.04 -6.94 8.05
N ALA A 177 1.98 -6.37 7.30
CA ALA A 177 2.19 -6.70 5.89
C ALA A 177 2.61 -8.17 5.70
N HIS A 178 3.56 -8.65 6.51
CA HIS A 178 3.98 -10.06 6.45
C HIS A 178 2.83 -11.02 6.78
N ARG A 179 2.01 -10.71 7.79
CA ARG A 179 0.81 -11.49 8.15
C ARG A 179 -0.22 -11.56 7.01
N ALA A 180 -0.28 -10.54 6.15
CA ALA A 180 -1.18 -10.51 5.00
C ALA A 180 -0.71 -11.39 3.83
N GLY A 181 0.59 -11.74 3.79
CA GLY A 181 1.21 -12.55 2.73
C GLY A 181 2.38 -11.86 2.01
N PHE A 182 2.60 -10.55 2.25
CA PHE A 182 3.70 -9.83 1.62
C PHE A 182 5.06 -10.42 2.06
N GLY A 183 5.86 -10.88 1.11
CA GLY A 183 7.16 -11.49 1.40
C GLY A 183 7.12 -12.95 1.87
N ALA A 184 5.97 -13.62 1.81
CA ALA A 184 5.82 -14.99 2.33
C ALA A 184 6.46 -16.07 1.43
N ARG A 185 6.61 -15.80 0.12
CA ARG A 185 7.24 -16.73 -0.82
C ARG A 185 8.76 -16.71 -0.68
N ALA A 186 9.38 -17.86 -0.95
CA ALA A 186 10.84 -17.96 -0.98
C ALA A 186 11.43 -16.99 -2.02
N GLY A 187 12.34 -16.12 -1.57
CA GLY A 187 13.00 -15.12 -2.42
C GLY A 187 12.32 -13.74 -2.42
N ASP A 188 11.07 -13.65 -1.98
CA ASP A 188 10.41 -12.36 -1.82
C ASP A 188 10.96 -11.61 -0.59
N ARG A 189 10.86 -10.28 -0.62
CA ARG A 189 11.35 -9.42 0.47
C ARG A 189 10.37 -8.30 0.77
N THR A 190 10.36 -7.87 2.02
CA THR A 190 9.57 -6.72 2.49
C THR A 190 10.49 -5.68 3.12
N MET A 191 10.48 -4.49 2.54
CA MET A 191 11.30 -3.34 2.91
C MET A 191 10.42 -2.16 3.30
N LEU A 192 10.99 -1.26 4.10
CA LEU A 192 10.36 0.00 4.46
C LEU A 192 11.18 1.14 3.86
N ILE A 193 10.49 2.20 3.44
CA ILE A 193 11.08 3.47 3.03
C ILE A 193 10.27 4.59 3.67
N SER A 194 10.88 5.73 3.98
CA SER A 194 10.08 6.85 4.47
C SER A 194 9.25 7.48 3.34
N GLU A 195 8.03 7.91 3.63
CA GLU A 195 7.18 8.66 2.69
C GLU A 195 7.91 9.86 2.03
N PRO A 196 8.57 10.76 2.78
CA PRO A 196 9.28 11.88 2.16
C PRO A 196 10.46 11.44 1.28
N GLU A 197 11.15 10.35 1.63
CA GLU A 197 12.24 9.80 0.81
C GLU A 197 11.71 9.20 -0.50
N ALA A 198 10.62 8.42 -0.43
CA ALA A 198 9.95 7.88 -1.61
C ALA A 198 9.47 9.02 -2.54
N ALA A 199 8.87 10.06 -1.97
CA ALA A 199 8.45 11.25 -2.70
C ALA A 199 9.63 11.98 -3.35
N ALA A 200 10.75 12.14 -2.63
CA ALA A 200 11.97 12.75 -3.16
C ALA A 200 12.55 11.94 -4.33
N HIS A 201 12.61 10.61 -4.21
CA HIS A 201 13.05 9.74 -5.31
C HIS A 201 12.20 9.90 -6.56
N TYR A 202 10.88 9.96 -6.41
CA TYR A 202 9.96 10.18 -7.53
C TYR A 202 10.15 11.57 -8.15
N ALA A 203 10.24 12.62 -7.33
CA ALA A 203 10.46 13.99 -7.79
C ALA A 203 11.80 14.17 -8.52
N LEU A 204 12.88 13.57 -8.02
CA LEU A 204 14.20 13.63 -8.66
C LEU A 204 14.20 12.91 -10.01
N LYS A 205 13.62 11.70 -10.08
CA LYS A 205 13.51 10.96 -11.36
C LYS A 205 12.70 11.75 -12.38
N THR A 206 11.50 12.20 -12.02
CA THR A 206 10.64 12.98 -12.91
C THR A 206 11.27 14.31 -13.35
N GLY A 207 11.94 15.01 -12.43
CA GLY A 207 12.66 16.26 -12.70
C GLY A 207 13.83 16.09 -13.66
N ILE A 208 14.67 15.07 -13.46
CA ILE A 208 15.78 14.75 -14.38
C ILE A 208 15.25 14.41 -15.78
N HIS A 209 14.15 13.67 -15.89
CA HIS A 209 13.53 13.36 -17.18
C HIS A 209 13.00 14.63 -17.88
N ARG A 210 12.34 15.54 -17.14
CA ARG A 210 11.91 16.83 -17.70
C ARG A 210 13.11 17.60 -18.25
N LEU A 211 14.19 17.74 -17.49
CA LEU A 211 15.40 18.44 -17.94
C LEU A 211 16.02 17.83 -19.20
N LYS A 212 16.14 16.50 -19.28
CA LYS A 212 16.63 15.81 -20.48
C LYS A 212 15.75 16.08 -21.71
N SER A 213 14.42 16.06 -21.55
CA SER A 213 13.51 16.37 -22.65
C SER A 213 13.65 17.81 -23.16
N PHE A 214 13.90 18.79 -22.26
CA PHE A 214 14.13 20.18 -22.66
C PHE A 214 15.45 20.38 -23.40
N VAL A 215 16.52 19.70 -22.99
CA VAL A 215 17.83 19.81 -23.65
C VAL A 215 17.81 19.19 -25.05
N GLN A 216 17.10 18.06 -25.22
CA GLN A 216 17.05 17.33 -26.50
C GLN A 216 16.20 18.03 -27.57
N VAL A 217 15.19 18.82 -27.16
CA VAL A 217 14.43 19.69 -28.06
C VAL A 217 15.29 20.85 -28.58
N ARG A 218 16.28 21.32 -27.81
CA ARG A 218 17.15 22.43 -28.21
C ARG A 218 18.29 22.04 -29.15
N SER A 219 18.58 20.75 -29.34
CA SER A 219 19.66 20.27 -30.20
C SER A 219 19.24 19.98 -31.66
N HIS A 220 18.03 20.40 -32.05
CA HIS A 220 17.49 20.27 -33.42
C HIS A 220 17.18 21.62 -34.08
N LEU A 221 17.81 22.70 -33.61
CA LEU A 221 17.77 24.04 -34.21
C LEU A 221 19.17 24.47 -34.65
#